data_AF-A0A4P6FTV5-F1
#
_entry.id   AF-A0A4P6FTV5-F1
#
_cell.length_a   1.000
_cell.length_b   1.000
_cell.length_c   1.000
_cell.angle_alpha   90.00
_cell.angle_beta   90.00
_cell.angle_gamma   90.00
#
_symmetry.space_group_name_H-M   'P 1'
#
loop_
_entity.id
_entity.type
_entity.pdbx_description
1 polymer ?
#
loop_
_entity_poly.entity_id
_entity_poly.type
_entity_poly.pdbx_seq_one_letter_code
_entity_poly.pdbx_strand_id
1 'polypeptide(L)'
;MSNVIIGLIGVILAISLALASAIYFGDQFQEGKVEVEAMSYLNDVGQISRAAQQYASEKGKAPIEAGREPIEILVSEKYMKNGSLADSTWTLQGRALLRDVPGDLARANKICAIARAKAKMPTPNNILKCDGSNAPGGVLSPRDPCCLR
;
A
#
# COMPACT_ATOMS: atom_id res chain seq x y z
N MET A 1 47.10 -16.29 -32.54
CA MET A 1 45.68 -16.74 -32.58
C MET A 1 45.12 -17.14 -31.20
N SER A 2 45.94 -17.53 -30.22
CA SER A 2 45.47 -17.93 -28.86
C SER A 2 44.86 -16.80 -28.01
N ASN A 3 45.38 -15.55 -28.12
CA ASN A 3 44.90 -14.42 -27.32
C ASN A 3 43.45 -13.99 -27.66
N VAL A 4 43.00 -14.21 -28.88
CA VAL A 4 41.62 -13.90 -29.29
C VAL A 4 40.63 -14.88 -28.66
N ILE A 5 41.01 -16.15 -28.55
CA ILE A 5 40.17 -17.20 -27.98
C ILE A 5 39.99 -17.01 -26.47
N ILE A 6 41.07 -16.68 -25.75
CA ILE A 6 41.00 -16.38 -24.31
C ILE A 6 40.17 -15.11 -24.05
N GLY A 7 40.31 -14.08 -24.88
CA GLY A 7 39.49 -12.87 -24.80
C GLY A 7 38.00 -13.15 -25.03
N LEU A 8 37.68 -14.00 -26.01
CA LEU A 8 36.29 -14.38 -26.32
C LEU A 8 35.64 -15.17 -25.17
N ILE A 9 36.38 -16.12 -24.57
CA ILE A 9 35.90 -16.90 -23.41
C ILE A 9 35.65 -15.99 -22.20
N GLY A 10 36.54 -15.01 -21.95
CA GLY A 10 36.36 -14.04 -20.86
C GLY A 10 35.11 -13.18 -21.02
N VAL A 11 34.79 -12.74 -22.25
CA VAL A 11 33.58 -11.96 -22.54
C VAL A 11 32.32 -12.81 -22.36
N ILE A 12 32.32 -14.07 -22.80
CA ILE A 12 31.17 -14.97 -22.64
C ILE A 12 30.88 -15.23 -21.15
N LEU A 13 31.90 -15.43 -20.33
CA LEU A 13 31.74 -15.58 -18.88
C LEU A 13 31.19 -14.31 -18.21
N ALA A 14 31.68 -13.13 -18.61
CA ALA A 14 31.18 -11.86 -18.08
C ALA A 14 29.70 -11.61 -18.43
N ILE A 15 29.30 -11.89 -19.67
CA ILE A 15 27.90 -11.77 -20.12
C ILE A 15 27.01 -12.77 -19.36
N SER A 16 27.50 -13.99 -19.14
CA SER A 16 26.74 -15.04 -18.43
C SER A 16 26.52 -14.67 -16.96
N LEU A 17 27.53 -14.13 -16.28
CA LEU A 17 27.40 -13.64 -14.90
C LEU A 17 26.48 -12.42 -14.80
N ALA A 18 26.53 -11.51 -15.78
CA ALA A 18 25.68 -10.33 -15.82
C ALA A 18 24.20 -10.69 -16.05
N LEU A 19 23.93 -11.68 -16.90
CA LEU A 19 22.58 -12.22 -17.09
C LEU A 19 22.09 -12.94 -15.84
N ALA A 20 22.94 -13.75 -15.21
CA ALA A 20 22.60 -14.44 -13.97
C ALA A 20 22.27 -13.46 -12.83
N SER A 21 23.01 -12.36 -12.70
CA SER A 21 22.71 -11.34 -11.70
C SER A 21 21.45 -10.54 -12.03
N ALA A 22 21.22 -10.19 -13.29
CA ALA A 22 20.01 -9.47 -13.71
C ALA A 22 18.74 -10.29 -13.45
N ILE A 23 18.76 -11.59 -13.75
CA ILE A 23 17.62 -12.49 -13.57
C ILE A 23 17.38 -12.78 -12.09
N TYR A 24 18.44 -13.09 -11.33
CA TYR A 24 18.30 -13.50 -9.92
C TYR A 24 17.96 -12.34 -8.98
N PHE A 25 18.54 -11.16 -9.20
CA PHE A 25 18.27 -10.00 -8.34
C PHE A 25 17.03 -9.21 -8.78
N GLY A 26 16.63 -9.27 -10.04
CA GLY A 26 15.50 -8.52 -10.59
C GLY A 26 14.20 -8.75 -9.81
N ASP A 27 13.84 -10.01 -9.59
CA ASP A 27 12.59 -10.36 -8.89
C ASP A 27 12.63 -9.97 -7.40
N GLN A 28 13.75 -10.20 -6.72
CA GLN A 28 13.93 -9.83 -5.31
C GLN A 28 13.84 -8.32 -5.08
N PHE A 29 14.36 -7.50 -6.01
CA PHE A 29 14.21 -6.05 -5.94
C PHE A 29 12.77 -5.59 -6.13
N GLN A 30 12.00 -6.26 -7.00
CA GLN A 30 10.59 -5.94 -7.20
C GLN A 30 9.75 -6.34 -5.98
N GLU A 31 10.00 -7.52 -5.39
CA GLU A 31 9.30 -7.95 -4.19
C GLU A 31 9.62 -7.07 -2.97
N GLY A 32 10.89 -6.72 -2.78
CA GLY A 32 11.31 -5.80 -1.72
C GLY A 32 10.66 -4.41 -1.85
N LYS A 33 10.54 -3.88 -3.07
CA LYS A 33 9.81 -2.61 -3.31
C LYS A 33 8.34 -2.71 -2.92
N VAL A 34 7.67 -3.79 -3.29
CA VAL A 34 6.25 -4.01 -2.96
C VAL A 34 6.05 -4.14 -1.45
N GLU A 35 6.95 -4.81 -0.73
CA GLU A 35 6.86 -4.91 0.73
C GLU A 35 7.09 -3.55 1.41
N VAL A 36 8.11 -2.79 0.99
CA VAL A 36 8.38 -1.45 1.53
C VAL A 36 7.18 -0.52 1.30
N GLU A 37 6.58 -0.59 0.11
CA GLU A 37 5.37 0.17 -0.23
C GLU A 37 4.18 -0.22 0.67
N ALA A 38 3.95 -1.53 0.87
CA ALA A 38 2.90 -2.02 1.78
C ALA A 38 3.13 -1.58 3.24
N MET A 39 4.39 -1.55 3.70
CA MET A 39 4.74 -1.09 5.04
C MET A 39 4.54 0.41 5.21
N SER A 40 4.94 1.21 4.21
CA SER A 40 4.66 2.65 4.19
C SER A 40 3.16 2.90 4.23
N TYR A 41 2.41 2.18 3.38
CA TYR A 41 0.95 2.26 3.32
C TYR A 41 0.30 1.94 4.66
N LEU A 42 0.73 0.87 5.34
CA LEU A 42 0.24 0.53 6.68
C LEU A 42 0.53 1.60 7.73
N ASN A 43 1.71 2.20 7.68
CA ASN A 43 2.08 3.25 8.61
C ASN A 43 1.22 4.51 8.41
N ASP A 44 0.95 4.85 7.15
CA ASP A 44 0.07 5.97 6.79
C ASP A 44 -1.36 5.72 7.29
N VAL A 45 -1.94 4.56 6.96
CA VAL A 45 -3.29 4.18 7.39
C VAL A 45 -3.38 4.12 8.91
N GLY A 46 -2.35 3.61 9.59
CA GLY A 46 -2.31 3.57 11.06
C GLY A 46 -2.26 4.95 11.72
N GLN A 47 -1.52 5.90 11.16
CA GLN A 47 -1.50 7.29 11.64
C GLN A 47 -2.86 7.97 11.44
N ILE A 48 -3.43 7.83 10.25
CA ILE A 48 -4.71 8.44 9.89
C ILE A 48 -5.86 7.83 10.70
N SER A 49 -5.89 6.51 10.86
CA SER A 49 -6.92 5.83 11.64
C SER A 49 -6.91 6.31 13.10
N ARG A 50 -5.73 6.51 13.69
CA ARG A 50 -5.61 7.09 15.04
C ARG A 50 -6.09 8.55 15.10
N ALA A 51 -5.65 9.37 14.15
CA ALA A 51 -6.07 10.77 14.07
C ALA A 51 -7.60 10.90 13.87
N ALA A 52 -8.18 10.07 13.01
CA ALA A 52 -9.61 10.02 12.74
C ALA A 52 -10.42 9.50 13.93
N GLN A 53 -9.91 8.50 14.66
CA GLN A 53 -10.53 8.03 15.90
C GLN A 53 -10.51 9.14 16.97
N GLN A 54 -9.41 9.89 17.07
CA GLN A 54 -9.32 11.01 18.01
C GLN A 54 -10.29 12.14 17.62
N TYR A 55 -10.32 12.54 16.34
CA TYR A 55 -11.29 13.50 15.82
C TYR A 55 -12.73 13.06 16.10
N ALA A 56 -13.06 11.79 15.83
CA ALA A 56 -14.40 11.26 16.06
C ALA A 56 -14.77 11.18 17.55
N SER A 57 -13.79 10.93 18.42
CA SER A 57 -13.98 10.94 19.87
C SER A 57 -14.25 12.34 20.42
N GLU A 58 -13.62 13.37 19.84
CA GLU A 58 -13.75 14.76 20.32
C GLU A 58 -14.95 15.49 19.70
N LYS A 59 -15.21 15.29 18.40
CA LYS A 59 -16.28 15.98 17.65
C LYS A 59 -17.58 15.16 17.54
N GLY A 60 -17.56 13.88 17.92
CA GLY A 60 -18.69 12.96 17.80
C GLY A 60 -19.04 12.54 16.36
N LYS A 61 -18.25 12.97 15.37
CA LYS A 61 -18.47 12.71 13.93
C LYS A 61 -17.17 12.33 13.24
N ALA A 62 -17.24 11.55 12.16
CA ALA A 62 -16.08 11.27 11.32
C ALA A 62 -15.57 12.55 10.63
N PRO A 63 -14.28 12.64 10.26
CA PRO A 63 -13.72 13.79 9.55
C PRO A 63 -14.19 13.79 8.08
N ILE A 64 -15.47 14.06 7.85
CA ILE A 64 -16.08 14.15 6.53
C ILE A 64 -16.81 15.48 6.43
N GLU A 65 -16.44 16.28 5.45
CA GLU A 65 -17.14 17.50 5.07
C GLU A 65 -17.30 17.51 3.54
N ALA A 66 -18.47 17.94 3.06
CA ALA A 66 -18.75 17.97 1.63
C ALA A 66 -17.73 18.86 0.91
N GLY A 67 -16.99 18.27 -0.04
CA GLY A 67 -15.98 18.98 -0.82
C GLY A 67 -14.60 19.09 -0.16
N ARG A 68 -14.35 18.41 0.96
CA ARG A 68 -13.00 18.30 1.56
C ARG A 68 -12.60 16.85 1.77
N GLU A 69 -11.34 16.56 1.47
CA GLU A 69 -10.77 15.24 1.75
C GLU A 69 -10.61 15.05 3.27
N PRO A 70 -10.88 13.84 3.81
CA PRO A 70 -10.79 13.58 5.25
C PRO A 70 -9.43 13.93 5.87
N ILE A 71 -8.35 13.77 5.11
CA ILE A 71 -7.00 14.13 5.56
C ILE A 71 -6.83 15.63 5.69
N GLU A 72 -7.41 16.41 4.77
CA GLU A 72 -7.34 17.87 4.84
C GLU A 72 -7.97 18.36 6.14
N ILE A 73 -9.11 17.78 6.52
CA ILE A 73 -9.80 18.07 7.80
C ILE A 73 -8.91 17.71 8.99
N LEU A 74 -8.27 16.53 8.97
CA LEU A 74 -7.39 16.08 10.06
C LEU A 74 -6.13 16.95 10.20
N VAL A 75 -5.59 17.45 9.09
CA VAL A 75 -4.44 18.38 9.08
C VAL A 75 -4.87 19.77 9.53
N SER A 76 -5.99 20.29 9.02
CA SER A 76 -6.50 21.62 9.38
C SER A 76 -6.86 21.72 10.86
N GLU A 77 -7.41 20.64 11.42
CA GLU A 77 -7.81 20.54 12.83
C GLU A 77 -6.65 20.09 13.74
N LYS A 78 -5.43 19.99 13.20
CA LYS A 78 -4.18 19.68 13.93
C LYS A 78 -4.10 18.28 14.55
N TYR A 79 -4.94 17.34 14.13
CA TYR A 79 -4.79 15.92 14.49
C TYR A 79 -3.65 15.25 13.71
N MET A 80 -3.17 15.86 12.62
CA MET A 80 -1.99 15.45 11.87
C MET A 80 -1.10 16.65 11.52
N LYS A 81 0.23 16.47 11.57
CA LYS A 81 1.21 17.52 11.23
C LYS A 81 1.44 17.67 9.73
N ASN A 82 1.49 16.56 8.99
CA ASN A 82 1.69 16.54 7.54
C ASN A 82 0.66 15.60 6.92
N GLY A 83 -0.06 16.09 5.91
CA GLY A 83 -0.94 15.29 5.05
C GLY A 83 -0.27 14.97 3.72
N SER A 84 1.04 14.67 3.70
CA SER A 84 1.75 14.36 2.45
C SER A 84 1.25 13.02 1.90
N LEU A 85 0.15 13.08 1.16
CA LEU A 85 -0.55 11.99 0.50
C LEU A 85 -0.88 12.47 -0.92
N ALA A 86 0.13 12.97 -1.62
CA ALA A 86 0.03 13.78 -2.83
C ALA A 86 -0.71 13.15 -4.03
N ASP A 87 -1.13 11.87 -3.96
CA ASP A 87 -1.70 11.17 -5.12
C ASP A 87 -2.70 10.05 -4.79
N SER A 88 -3.15 9.90 -3.55
CA SER A 88 -4.09 8.81 -3.21
C SER A 88 -5.45 9.37 -2.83
N THR A 89 -6.48 9.02 -3.59
CA THR A 89 -7.88 9.18 -3.19
C THR A 89 -8.14 8.35 -1.93
N TRP A 90 -8.58 9.02 -0.88
CA TRP A 90 -9.01 8.36 0.35
C TRP A 90 -10.52 8.30 0.36
N THR A 91 -11.06 7.13 0.66
CA THR A 91 -12.50 6.94 0.74
C THR A 91 -12.86 6.54 2.16
N LEU A 92 -13.76 7.30 2.77
CA LEU A 92 -14.33 6.90 4.05
C LEU A 92 -15.55 6.03 3.78
N GLN A 93 -15.53 4.79 4.24
CA GLN A 93 -16.69 3.92 4.20
C GLN A 93 -17.14 3.53 5.61
N GLY A 94 -18.29 4.05 6.02
CA GLY A 94 -18.83 3.90 7.37
C GLY A 94 -17.96 4.60 8.42
N ARG A 95 -16.99 3.88 9.00
CA ARG A 95 -16.01 4.38 9.98
C ARG A 95 -14.56 4.06 9.62
N ALA A 96 -14.33 3.40 8.49
CA ALA A 96 -13.00 3.05 8.00
C ALA A 96 -12.52 4.12 7.01
N LEU A 97 -11.33 4.68 7.27
CA LEU A 97 -10.61 5.45 6.26
C LEU A 97 -9.77 4.48 5.45
N LEU A 98 -10.10 4.36 4.17
CA LEU A 98 -9.46 3.44 3.24
C LEU A 98 -8.69 4.26 2.21
N ARG A 99 -7.52 3.76 1.84
CA ARG A 99 -6.72 4.34 0.76
C ARG A 99 -6.82 3.45 -0.46
N ASP A 100 -7.10 4.01 -1.62
CA ASP A 100 -6.89 3.28 -2.86
C ASP A 100 -5.38 3.03 -3.07
N VAL A 101 -5.03 1.79 -3.37
CA VAL A 101 -3.67 1.45 -3.78
C VAL A 101 -3.53 1.79 -5.26
N PRO A 102 -2.66 2.75 -5.65
CA PRO A 102 -2.50 3.12 -7.06
C PRO A 102 -1.81 1.99 -7.84
N GLY A 103 -2.28 1.72 -9.06
CA GLY A 103 -1.62 0.80 -10.01
C GLY A 103 -2.52 -0.33 -10.52
N ASP A 104 -1.88 -1.32 -11.14
CA ASP A 104 -2.55 -2.51 -11.68
C ASP A 104 -3.19 -3.35 -10.57
N LEU A 105 -4.32 -3.99 -10.89
CA LEU A 105 -5.16 -4.73 -9.95
C LEU A 105 -4.39 -5.90 -9.31
N ALA A 106 -3.45 -6.52 -10.02
CA ALA A 106 -2.59 -7.58 -9.46
C ALA A 106 -1.60 -7.03 -8.42
N ARG A 107 -1.01 -5.85 -8.67
CA ARG A 107 -0.09 -5.18 -7.74
C ARG A 107 -0.84 -4.67 -6.52
N ALA A 108 -1.99 -4.04 -6.73
CA ALA A 108 -2.86 -3.54 -5.65
C ALA A 108 -3.29 -4.69 -4.73
N ASN A 109 -3.68 -5.85 -5.31
CA ASN A 109 -3.96 -7.06 -4.56
C ASN A 109 -2.77 -7.52 -3.69
N LYS A 110 -1.55 -7.56 -4.25
CA LYS A 110 -0.36 -8.00 -3.50
C LYS A 110 -0.05 -7.08 -2.31
N ILE A 111 -0.09 -5.77 -2.53
CA ILE A 111 0.13 -4.76 -1.48
C ILE A 111 -0.92 -4.90 -0.38
N CYS A 112 -2.19 -5.03 -0.77
CA CYS A 112 -3.30 -5.22 0.15
C CYS A 112 -3.19 -6.50 0.99
N ALA A 113 -2.84 -7.62 0.35
CA ALA A 113 -2.71 -8.90 1.04
C ALA A 113 -1.57 -8.86 2.07
N ILE A 114 -0.43 -8.27 1.71
CA ILE A 114 0.70 -8.05 2.63
C ILE A 114 0.27 -7.13 3.78
N ALA A 115 -0.42 -6.04 3.48
CA ALA A 115 -0.90 -5.09 4.48
C ALA A 115 -1.82 -5.78 5.51
N ARG A 116 -2.82 -6.54 5.03
CA ARG A 116 -3.76 -7.30 5.88
C ARG A 116 -3.06 -8.40 6.68
N ALA A 117 -2.07 -9.06 6.10
CA ALA A 117 -1.27 -10.07 6.79
C ALA A 117 -0.48 -9.48 7.97
N LYS A 118 0.20 -8.35 7.75
CA LYS A 118 0.92 -7.62 8.81
C LYS A 118 -0.04 -7.03 9.86
N ALA A 119 -1.25 -6.63 9.45
CA ALA A 119 -2.33 -6.22 10.34
C ALA A 119 -2.99 -7.39 11.11
N LYS A 120 -2.52 -8.63 10.92
CA LYS A 120 -3.02 -9.86 11.57
C LYS A 120 -4.51 -10.10 11.33
N MET A 121 -4.99 -9.80 10.13
CA MET A 121 -6.37 -10.12 9.75
C MET A 121 -6.57 -11.63 9.56
N PRO A 122 -7.75 -12.18 9.88
CA PRO A 122 -8.03 -13.60 9.73
C PRO A 122 -8.02 -14.07 8.27
N THR A 123 -8.32 -13.17 7.32
CA THR A 123 -8.33 -13.47 5.88
C THR A 123 -7.55 -12.39 5.10
N PRO A 124 -6.20 -12.49 5.06
CA PRO A 124 -5.37 -11.47 4.43
C PRO A 124 -5.53 -11.42 2.91
N ASN A 125 -5.78 -12.57 2.27
CA ASN A 125 -5.97 -12.65 0.82
C ASN A 125 -7.40 -12.31 0.35
N ASN A 126 -8.36 -12.19 1.29
CA ASN A 126 -9.73 -11.84 0.94
C ASN A 126 -9.91 -10.32 1.02
N ILE A 127 -9.50 -9.64 -0.04
CA ILE A 127 -9.54 -8.18 -0.10
C ILE A 127 -10.95 -7.74 -0.47
N LEU A 128 -11.52 -6.88 0.35
CA LEU A 128 -12.89 -6.40 0.20
C LEU A 128 -12.93 -5.21 -0.77
N LYS A 129 -14.07 -5.06 -1.43
CA LYS A 129 -14.30 -3.88 -2.28
C LYS A 129 -14.47 -2.62 -1.44
N CYS A 130 -14.01 -1.48 -1.96
CA CYS A 130 -14.15 -0.17 -1.31
C CYS A 130 -15.60 0.35 -1.23
N ASP A 131 -16.55 -0.37 -1.83
CA ASP A 131 -17.99 -0.12 -1.74
C ASP A 131 -18.66 -0.96 -0.65
N GLY A 132 -17.92 -1.81 0.08
CA GLY A 132 -18.42 -2.61 1.19
C GLY A 132 -19.39 -3.72 0.78
N SER A 133 -19.68 -3.88 -0.51
CA SER A 133 -20.64 -4.85 -1.04
C SER A 133 -20.27 -6.29 -0.68
N ASN A 134 -18.97 -6.56 -0.53
CA ASN A 134 -18.44 -7.89 -0.20
C ASN A 134 -18.13 -8.06 1.29
N ALA A 135 -18.35 -7.03 2.11
CA ALA A 135 -18.07 -7.07 3.53
C ALA A 135 -19.24 -7.72 4.31
N PRO A 136 -18.97 -8.58 5.30
CA PRO A 136 -20.01 -9.12 6.17
C PRO A 136 -20.70 -7.97 6.93
N GLY A 137 -21.97 -7.70 6.60
CA GLY A 137 -22.74 -6.58 7.14
C GLY A 137 -22.71 -5.30 6.30
N GLY A 138 -22.16 -5.33 5.08
CA GLY A 138 -22.19 -4.19 4.14
C GLY A 138 -21.28 -3.02 4.53
N VAL A 139 -20.44 -3.19 5.55
CA VAL A 139 -19.55 -2.15 6.09
C VAL A 139 -18.17 -2.77 6.28
N LEU A 140 -17.11 -2.10 5.78
CA LEU A 140 -15.75 -2.55 6.07
C LEU A 140 -15.38 -2.35 7.53
N SER A 141 -14.51 -3.22 8.01
CA SER A 141 -13.93 -3.06 9.34
C SER A 141 -13.13 -1.75 9.41
N PRO A 142 -13.28 -0.94 10.48
CA PRO A 142 -12.43 0.24 10.72
C PRO A 142 -10.94 -0.06 10.82
N ARG A 143 -10.59 -1.34 10.96
CA ARG A 143 -9.22 -1.85 11.01
C ARG A 143 -8.72 -2.39 9.68
N ASP A 144 -9.56 -2.39 8.64
CA ASP A 144 -9.14 -2.84 7.32
C ASP A 144 -8.17 -1.84 6.72
N PRO A 145 -6.92 -2.23 6.46
CA PRO A 145 -5.94 -1.27 5.98
C PRO A 145 -6.24 -0.85 4.55
N CYS A 146 -6.90 -1.70 3.75
CA CYS A 146 -7.05 -1.45 2.32
C CYS A 146 -8.33 -2.04 1.72
N CYS A 147 -8.68 -1.55 0.54
CA CYS A 147 -9.77 -2.07 -0.28
C CYS A 147 -9.42 -1.91 -1.76
N LEU A 148 -10.20 -2.54 -2.63
CA LEU A 148 -10.07 -2.40 -4.10
C LEU A 148 -11.37 -1.84 -4.69
N ARG A 149 -11.27 -0.93 -5.66
CA ARG A 149 -12.42 -0.46 -6.44
C ARG A 149 -12.82 -1.46 -7.52
#